data_AF-A0A7L1N1A1-F1
#
_entry.id   AF-A0A7L1N1A1-F1
#
_cell.length_a   1.000
_cell.length_b   1.000
_cell.length_c   1.000
_cell.angle_alpha   90.00
_cell.angle_beta   90.00
_cell.angle_gamma   90.00
#
_symmetry.space_group_name_H-M   'P 1'
#
loop_
_entity.id
_entity.type
_entity.pdbx_description
1 polymer ?
#
loop_
_entity_poly.entity_id
_entity_poly.type
_entity_poly.pdbx_seq_one_letter_code
_entity_poly.pdbx_strand_id
1 'polypeptide(L)'
;VQQISGLLTELFQRVRLEKPGQVDPRAAEFTLSLLAAMYDRSGTGYIEIRSATAALVALSGDTLLAKYRAFFQLYAVPDGKVALITPSALRSLLTDLNQIPAIVGESCVPSCVGTATQSCFCGVLNSGIVEEKFLSWLRSDPACLLWLPTCYRLSVTEMVSHQARCR
;
A
#
# COMPACT_ATOMS: atom_id res chain seq x y z
N VAL A 1 -16.69 -9.07 1.18
CA VAL A 1 -15.77 -9.83 2.05
C VAL A 1 -15.46 -11.26 1.57
N GLN A 2 -16.46 -12.08 1.18
CA GLN A 2 -16.24 -13.49 0.78
C GLN A 2 -15.25 -13.68 -0.39
N GLN A 3 -15.29 -12.81 -1.41
CA GLN A 3 -14.36 -12.87 -2.54
C GLN A 3 -12.90 -12.68 -2.11
N ILE A 4 -12.62 -11.70 -1.24
CA ILE A 4 -11.26 -11.44 -0.73
C ILE A 4 -10.79 -12.62 0.12
N SER A 5 -11.68 -13.22 0.93
CA SER A 5 -11.36 -14.42 1.71
C SER A 5 -10.87 -15.58 0.82
N GLY A 6 -11.55 -15.82 -0.30
CA GLY A 6 -11.14 -16.85 -1.28
C GLY A 6 -9.76 -16.56 -1.88
N LEU A 7 -9.53 -15.33 -2.33
CA LEU A 7 -8.24 -14.92 -2.89
C LEU A 7 -7.09 -15.02 -1.89
N LEU A 8 -7.31 -14.62 -0.63
CA LEU A 8 -6.31 -14.74 0.44
C LEU A 8 -6.02 -16.21 0.75
N THR A 9 -7.05 -17.05 0.77
CA THR A 9 -6.88 -18.49 1.00
C THR A 9 -6.00 -19.11 -0.08
N GLU A 10 -6.27 -18.82 -1.36
CA GLU A 10 -5.44 -19.29 -2.47
C GLU A 10 -4.00 -18.76 -2.36
N LEU A 11 -3.83 -17.47 -2.06
CA LEU A 11 -2.52 -16.84 -1.92
C LEU A 11 -1.69 -17.54 -0.83
N PHE A 12 -2.23 -17.70 0.38
CA PHE A 12 -1.50 -18.33 1.48
C PHE A 12 -1.30 -19.84 1.27
N GLN A 13 -2.21 -20.52 0.57
CA GLN A 13 -2.00 -21.92 0.19
C GLN A 13 -0.81 -22.08 -0.76
N ARG A 14 -0.68 -21.22 -1.77
CA ARG A 14 0.48 -21.23 -2.68
C ARG A 14 1.79 -21.00 -1.92
N VAL A 15 1.83 -19.99 -1.05
CA VAL A 15 3.03 -19.69 -0.25
C VAL A 15 3.38 -20.84 0.71
N ARG A 16 2.37 -21.52 1.29
CA ARG A 16 2.59 -22.70 2.15
C ARG A 16 3.26 -23.85 1.42
N LEU A 17 2.97 -24.04 0.13
CA LEU A 17 3.61 -25.06 -0.69
C LEU A 17 5.08 -24.71 -0.98
N GLU A 18 5.37 -23.42 -1.20
CA GLU A 18 6.73 -22.94 -1.48
C GLU A 18 7.61 -22.87 -0.22
N LYS A 19 7.03 -22.55 0.93
CA LYS A 19 7.74 -22.36 2.21
C LYS A 19 7.02 -23.07 3.37
N PRO A 20 7.19 -24.38 3.50
CA PRO A 20 6.54 -25.17 4.55
C PRO A 20 6.91 -24.66 5.96
N GLY A 21 5.92 -24.55 6.83
CA GLY A 21 6.11 -24.17 8.25
C GLY A 21 6.30 -22.67 8.52
N GLN A 22 6.41 -21.82 7.50
CA GLN A 22 6.56 -20.36 7.67
C GLN A 22 5.24 -19.59 7.67
N VAL A 23 4.12 -20.22 7.30
CA VAL A 23 2.81 -19.58 7.19
C VAL A 23 1.83 -20.25 8.14
N ASP A 24 1.24 -19.45 9.03
CA ASP A 24 0.18 -19.89 9.93
C ASP A 24 -1.04 -20.39 9.12
N PRO A 25 -1.67 -21.53 9.48
CA PRO A 25 -2.87 -22.02 8.81
C PRO A 25 -4.01 -21.00 8.72
N ARG A 26 -4.07 -20.04 9.65
CA ARG A 26 -5.08 -18.99 9.78
C ARG A 26 -4.62 -17.65 9.19
N ALA A 27 -3.48 -17.59 8.51
CA ALA A 27 -2.94 -16.35 7.93
C ALA A 27 -3.96 -15.62 7.04
N ALA A 28 -4.78 -16.35 6.28
CA ALA A 28 -5.85 -15.77 5.47
C ALA A 28 -6.93 -15.09 6.34
N GLU A 29 -7.35 -15.71 7.45
CA GLU A 29 -8.33 -15.16 8.38
C GLU A 29 -7.80 -13.90 9.08
N PHE A 30 -6.55 -13.94 9.54
CA PHE A 30 -5.93 -12.80 10.20
C PHE A 30 -5.76 -11.63 9.23
N THR A 31 -5.32 -11.91 8.00
CA THR A 31 -5.17 -10.89 6.97
C THR A 31 -6.52 -10.28 6.58
N LEU A 32 -7.57 -11.10 6.47
CA LEU A 32 -8.92 -10.61 6.20
C LEU A 32 -9.42 -9.71 7.34
N SER A 33 -9.19 -10.12 8.59
CA SER A 33 -9.56 -9.34 9.77
C SER A 33 -8.83 -7.99 9.82
N LEU A 34 -7.55 -8.00 9.46
CA LEU A 34 -6.73 -6.80 9.35
C LEU A 34 -7.26 -5.84 8.27
N LEU A 35 -7.61 -6.37 7.09
CA LEU A 35 -8.21 -5.57 6.01
C LEU A 35 -9.58 -5.00 6.38
N ALA A 36 -10.39 -5.76 7.12
CA ALA A 36 -11.68 -5.28 7.63
C ALA A 36 -11.50 -4.13 8.62
N ALA A 37 -10.52 -4.21 9.52
CA ALA A 37 -10.19 -3.13 10.45
C ALA A 37 -9.75 -1.85 9.72
N MET A 38 -9.07 -1.97 8.57
CA MET A 38 -8.67 -0.83 7.75
C MET A 38 -9.86 -0.21 6.99
N TYR A 39 -10.64 -1.04 6.28
CA TYR A 39 -11.52 -0.57 5.21
C TYR A 39 -13.02 -0.80 5.44
N ASP A 40 -13.41 -1.61 6.44
CA ASP A 40 -14.81 -1.91 6.76
C ASP A 40 -15.15 -1.58 8.22
N ARG A 41 -14.75 -0.39 8.68
CA ARG A 41 -14.93 0.05 10.08
C ARG A 41 -16.39 0.13 10.50
N SER A 42 -17.30 0.33 9.54
CA SER A 42 -18.74 0.40 9.77
C SER A 42 -19.43 -0.96 9.72
N GLY A 43 -18.69 -2.05 9.48
CA GLY A 43 -19.25 -3.41 9.46
C GLY A 43 -20.23 -3.67 8.32
N THR A 44 -20.01 -3.03 7.16
CA THR A 44 -20.85 -3.15 5.96
C THR A 44 -20.70 -4.49 5.24
N GLY A 45 -19.64 -5.24 5.52
CA GLY A 45 -19.29 -6.47 4.82
C GLY A 45 -18.64 -6.24 3.45
N TYR A 46 -18.29 -4.98 3.14
CA TYR A 46 -17.71 -4.57 1.86
C TYR A 46 -16.30 -3.99 2.05
N ILE A 47 -15.36 -4.48 1.25
CA ILE A 47 -14.00 -3.97 1.15
C ILE A 47 -13.69 -3.92 -0.35
N GLU A 48 -13.23 -2.77 -0.84
CA GLU A 48 -12.84 -2.63 -2.24
C GLU A 48 -11.56 -3.45 -2.50
N ILE A 49 -11.58 -4.29 -3.54
CA ILE A 49 -10.43 -5.15 -3.89
C ILE A 49 -9.19 -4.31 -4.18
N ARG A 50 -9.35 -3.14 -4.80
CA ARG A 50 -8.25 -2.21 -5.08
C ARG A 50 -7.57 -1.76 -3.78
N SER A 51 -8.33 -1.26 -2.79
CA SER A 51 -7.80 -0.86 -1.48
C SER A 51 -7.15 -2.02 -0.75
N ALA A 52 -7.78 -3.20 -0.75
CA ALA A 52 -7.19 -4.41 -0.17
C ALA A 52 -5.85 -4.79 -0.82
N THR A 53 -5.79 -4.73 -2.16
CA THR A 53 -4.56 -5.01 -2.91
C THR A 53 -3.47 -3.99 -2.60
N ALA A 54 -3.81 -2.70 -2.50
CA ALA A 54 -2.88 -1.65 -2.13
C ALA A 54 -2.27 -1.89 -0.75
N ALA A 55 -3.09 -2.30 0.24
CA ALA A 55 -2.59 -2.67 1.57
C ALA A 55 -1.66 -3.88 1.56
N LEU A 56 -2.03 -4.94 0.85
CA LEU A 56 -1.18 -6.13 0.72
C LEU A 56 0.16 -5.80 0.03
N VAL A 57 0.15 -4.97 -1.01
CA VAL A 57 1.37 -4.49 -1.67
C VAL A 57 2.22 -3.67 -0.69
N ALA A 58 1.61 -2.74 0.05
CA ALA A 58 2.32 -1.88 0.99
C ALA A 58 3.00 -2.69 2.12
N LEU A 59 2.32 -3.71 2.62
CA LEU A 59 2.77 -4.59 3.71
C LEU A 59 3.61 -5.78 3.23
N SER A 60 3.80 -5.95 1.92
CA SER A 60 4.62 -7.03 1.37
C SER A 60 6.11 -6.85 1.70
N GLY A 61 6.89 -7.93 1.59
CA GLY A 61 8.35 -7.90 1.76
C GLY A 61 9.14 -7.36 0.55
N ASP A 62 8.48 -6.77 -0.45
CA ASP A 62 9.14 -6.30 -1.67
C ASP A 62 9.88 -4.95 -1.46
N THR A 63 10.71 -4.59 -2.43
CA THR A 63 11.41 -3.30 -2.50
C THR A 63 10.43 -2.14 -2.59
N LEU A 64 10.80 -0.96 -2.06
CA LEU A 64 9.98 0.24 -2.19
C LEU A 64 9.65 0.59 -3.65
N LEU A 65 10.61 0.41 -4.55
CA LEU A 65 10.39 0.70 -5.97
C LEU A 65 9.33 -0.24 -6.57
N ALA A 66 9.37 -1.53 -6.26
CA ALA A 66 8.36 -2.48 -6.73
C ALA A 66 6.97 -2.13 -6.19
N LYS A 67 6.88 -1.78 -4.90
CA LYS A 67 5.63 -1.31 -4.28
C LYS A 67 5.08 -0.07 -4.99
N TYR A 68 5.93 0.91 -5.26
CA TYR A 68 5.52 2.14 -5.96
C TYR A 68 5.04 1.85 -7.39
N ARG A 69 5.72 0.98 -8.14
CA ARG A 69 5.24 0.56 -9.47
C ARG A 69 3.91 -0.16 -9.42
N ALA A 70 3.73 -1.04 -8.44
CA ALA A 70 2.46 -1.74 -8.25
C ALA A 70 1.33 -0.76 -7.92
N PHE A 71 1.56 0.27 -7.09
CA PHE A 71 0.56 1.32 -6.88
C PHE A 71 0.22 2.08 -8.15
N PHE A 72 1.21 2.38 -8.99
CA PHE A 72 0.96 3.00 -10.28
C PHE A 72 0.05 2.14 -11.14
N GLN A 73 0.40 0.87 -11.33
CA GLN A 73 -0.40 -0.09 -12.11
C GLN A 73 -1.81 -0.27 -11.58
N LEU A 74 -1.99 -0.18 -10.26
CA LEU A 74 -3.28 -0.41 -9.60
C LEU A 74 -4.24 0.79 -9.69
N TYR A 75 -3.72 2.02 -9.78
CA TYR A 75 -4.53 3.25 -9.78
C TYR A 75 -4.46 4.06 -11.07
N ALA A 76 -3.51 3.77 -11.95
CA ALA A 76 -3.44 4.43 -13.25
C ALA A 76 -4.65 4.03 -14.11
N VAL A 77 -5.16 5.01 -14.84
CA VAL A 77 -6.21 4.83 -15.83
C VAL A 77 -5.61 4.90 -17.23
N PRO A 78 -6.15 4.15 -18.20
CA PRO A 78 -5.70 4.24 -19.58
C PRO A 78 -6.07 5.61 -20.18
N ASP A 79 -5.10 6.24 -20.83
CA ASP A 79 -5.26 7.44 -21.64
C ASP A 79 -4.56 7.23 -23.00
N GLY A 80 -5.32 6.75 -23.98
CA GLY A 80 -4.77 6.33 -25.27
C GLY A 80 -3.80 5.15 -25.13
N LYS A 81 -2.53 5.37 -25.49
CA LYS A 81 -1.45 4.36 -25.41
C LYS A 81 -0.67 4.40 -24.10
N VAL A 82 -1.01 5.32 -23.20
CA VAL A 82 -0.26 5.58 -21.97
C VAL A 82 -1.19 5.36 -20.78
N ALA A 83 -0.64 4.93 -19.65
CA ALA A 83 -1.36 4.89 -18.39
C ALA A 83 -1.02 6.16 -17.59
N LEU A 84 -2.02 6.80 -16.98
CA LEU A 84 -1.85 8.02 -16.20
C LEU A 84 -2.53 7.90 -14.84
N ILE A 85 -1.94 8.47 -13.81
CA ILE A 85 -2.64 8.75 -12.55
C ILE A 85 -3.25 10.14 -12.62
N THR A 86 -4.56 10.23 -12.40
CA THR A 86 -5.28 11.50 -12.24
C THR A 86 -5.20 12.01 -10.80
N PRO A 87 -5.50 13.30 -10.52
CA PRO A 87 -5.56 13.81 -9.15
C PRO A 87 -6.56 13.05 -8.25
N SER A 88 -7.68 12.58 -8.82
CA SER A 88 -8.66 11.78 -8.10
C SER A 88 -8.11 10.38 -7.79
N ALA A 89 -7.47 9.72 -8.75
CA ALA A 89 -6.85 8.41 -8.54
C ALA A 89 -5.74 8.47 -7.48
N LEU A 90 -4.89 9.51 -7.52
CA LEU A 90 -3.87 9.73 -6.49
C LEU A 90 -4.51 9.93 -5.11
N ARG A 91 -5.56 10.76 -5.01
CA ARG A 91 -6.28 10.98 -3.76
C ARG A 91 -6.84 9.67 -3.19
N SER A 92 -7.42 8.82 -4.03
CA SER A 92 -7.90 7.50 -3.62
C SER A 92 -6.77 6.62 -3.08
N LEU A 93 -5.66 6.50 -3.81
CA LEU A 93 -4.48 5.75 -3.36
C LEU A 93 -3.97 6.24 -2.00
N LEU A 94 -3.79 7.55 -1.85
CA LEU A 94 -3.31 8.14 -0.60
C LEU A 94 -4.29 7.90 0.55
N THR A 95 -5.59 7.96 0.28
CA THR A 95 -6.64 7.70 1.26
C THR A 95 -6.62 6.24 1.71
N ASP A 96 -6.46 5.31 0.76
CA ASP A 96 -6.40 3.87 1.02
C ASP A 96 -5.14 3.52 1.82
N LEU A 97 -3.98 4.04 1.44
CA LEU A 97 -2.71 3.81 2.13
C LEU A 97 -2.70 4.39 3.56
N ASN A 98 -3.32 5.56 3.77
CA ASN A 98 -3.38 6.17 5.10
C ASN A 98 -4.32 5.45 6.08
N GLN A 99 -5.16 4.49 5.61
CA GLN A 99 -5.92 3.63 6.52
C GLN A 99 -5.04 2.67 7.31
N ILE A 100 -3.87 2.29 6.77
CA ILE A 100 -2.96 1.32 7.36
C ILE A 100 -2.38 1.84 8.68
N PRO A 101 -1.68 2.99 8.75
CA PRO A 101 -1.18 3.51 10.02
C PRO A 101 -2.31 4.00 10.94
N ALA A 102 -3.49 4.32 10.41
CA ALA A 102 -4.62 4.74 11.23
C ALA A 102 -5.13 3.64 12.18
N ILE A 103 -4.99 2.34 11.85
CA ILE A 103 -5.42 1.26 12.75
C ILE A 103 -4.56 1.17 14.02
N VAL A 104 -3.34 1.71 14.00
CA VAL A 104 -2.43 1.78 15.15
C VAL A 104 -2.40 3.16 15.79
N GLY A 105 -3.32 4.05 15.43
CA GLY A 105 -3.42 5.39 15.98
C GLY A 105 -2.48 6.44 15.35
N GLU A 106 -1.78 6.10 14.26
CA GLU A 106 -0.84 6.98 13.56
C GLU A 106 -1.44 7.56 12.26
N SER A 107 -2.69 8.04 12.33
CA SER A 107 -3.34 8.62 11.16
C SER A 107 -2.70 9.96 10.75
N CYS A 108 -2.57 10.21 9.43
CA CYS A 108 -2.21 11.55 8.98
C CYS A 108 -3.40 12.52 9.17
N VAL A 109 -3.09 13.81 9.33
CA VAL A 109 -4.08 14.89 9.39
C VAL A 109 -4.96 14.86 8.13
N PRO A 110 -6.28 15.08 8.19
CA PRO A 110 -7.15 14.99 7.00
C PRO A 110 -6.71 15.85 5.79
N SER A 111 -6.08 17.00 6.03
CA SER A 111 -5.55 17.89 4.98
C SER A 111 -4.31 17.35 4.25
N CYS A 112 -3.65 16.35 4.82
CA CYS A 112 -2.41 15.75 4.35
C CYS A 112 -2.56 15.17 2.94
N VAL A 113 -3.64 14.44 2.68
CA VAL A 113 -3.96 13.87 1.37
C VAL A 113 -4.17 14.96 0.31
N GLY A 114 -4.91 16.02 0.66
CA GLY A 114 -5.17 17.14 -0.25
C GLY A 114 -3.89 17.89 -0.63
N THR A 115 -3.06 18.18 0.37
CA THR A 115 -1.78 18.89 0.21
C THR A 115 -0.79 18.06 -0.60
N ALA A 116 -0.68 16.76 -0.32
CA ALA A 116 0.16 15.83 -1.07
C ALA A 116 -0.27 15.74 -2.55
N THR A 117 -1.58 15.64 -2.80
CA THR A 117 -2.12 15.64 -4.16
C THR A 117 -1.77 16.92 -4.90
N GLN A 118 -1.96 18.10 -4.27
CA GLN A 118 -1.62 19.39 -4.88
C GLN A 118 -0.12 19.51 -5.18
N SER A 119 0.74 19.05 -4.26
CA SER A 119 2.19 19.04 -4.45
C SER A 119 2.61 18.15 -5.64
N CYS A 120 2.04 16.96 -5.76
CA CYS A 120 2.34 16.03 -6.86
C CYS A 120 1.98 16.61 -8.24
N PHE A 121 0.84 17.30 -8.31
CA PHE A 121 0.32 17.90 -9.53
C PHE A 121 0.77 19.35 -9.75
N CYS A 122 1.65 19.89 -8.92
CA CYS A 122 2.20 21.23 -9.12
C CYS A 122 2.93 21.30 -10.48
N GLY A 123 2.52 22.27 -11.31
CA GLY A 123 3.05 22.46 -12.67
C GLY A 123 2.63 21.39 -13.68
N VAL A 124 1.67 20.51 -13.36
CA VAL A 124 1.11 19.55 -14.34
C VAL A 124 -0.01 20.24 -15.10
N LEU A 125 0.13 20.33 -16.43
CA LEU A 125 -0.87 20.92 -17.32
C LEU A 125 -1.86 19.88 -17.86
N ASN A 126 -1.50 18.60 -17.82
CA ASN A 126 -2.32 17.50 -18.31
C ASN A 126 -3.31 17.00 -17.24
N SER A 127 -4.27 16.17 -17.66
CA SER A 127 -5.26 15.54 -16.79
C SER A 127 -4.68 14.51 -15.79
N GLY A 128 -3.42 14.11 -15.98
CA GLY A 128 -2.75 13.07 -15.21
C GLY A 128 -1.23 13.13 -15.30
N ILE A 129 -0.58 12.25 -14.54
CA ILE A 129 0.88 12.06 -14.52
C ILE A 129 1.25 10.63 -14.94
N VAL A 130 2.34 10.51 -15.69
CA VAL A 130 2.96 9.23 -16.09
C VAL A 130 3.75 8.60 -14.93
N GLU A 131 4.15 7.34 -15.09
CA GLU A 131 4.85 6.56 -14.06
C GLU A 131 6.12 7.27 -13.58
N GLU A 132 6.91 7.86 -14.48
CA GLU A 132 8.17 8.50 -14.15
C GLU A 132 7.98 9.66 -13.15
N LYS A 133 6.99 10.53 -13.39
CA LYS A 133 6.69 11.64 -12.49
C LYS A 133 6.12 11.14 -11.16
N PHE A 134 5.24 10.14 -11.20
CA PHE A 134 4.68 9.53 -10.00
C PHE A 134 5.76 8.92 -9.09
N LEU A 135 6.67 8.13 -9.67
CA LEU A 135 7.79 7.53 -8.94
C LEU A 135 8.75 8.59 -8.41
N SER A 136 9.06 9.62 -9.21
CA SER A 136 9.91 10.73 -8.77
C SER A 136 9.30 11.47 -7.58
N TRP A 137 7.99 11.69 -7.58
CA TRP A 137 7.29 12.34 -6.48
C TRP A 137 7.28 11.47 -5.22
N LEU A 138 7.02 10.17 -5.32
CA LEU A 138 7.06 9.27 -4.16
C LEU A 138 8.45 9.21 -3.50
N ARG A 139 9.52 9.29 -4.30
CA ARG A 139 10.91 9.36 -3.80
C ARG A 139 11.26 10.67 -3.09
N SER A 140 10.43 11.71 -3.23
CA SER A 140 10.57 12.95 -2.45
C SER A 140 9.96 12.84 -1.05
N ASP A 141 9.55 11.64 -0.64
CA ASP A 141 9.06 11.31 0.71
C ASP A 141 7.90 12.22 1.14
N PRO A 142 6.75 12.18 0.44
CA PRO A 142 5.61 13.01 0.80
C PRO A 142 5.14 12.67 2.22
N ALA A 143 4.89 13.70 3.03
CA ALA A 143 4.60 13.57 4.46
C ALA A 143 3.51 12.51 4.79
N CYS A 144 2.47 12.42 3.95
CA CYS A 144 1.38 11.45 4.08
C CYS A 144 1.76 9.98 3.91
N LEU A 145 2.98 9.68 3.47
CA LEU A 145 3.45 8.32 3.20
C LEU A 145 4.78 8.00 3.88
N LEU A 146 5.30 8.84 4.78
CA LEU A 146 6.59 8.61 5.47
C LEU A 146 6.65 7.29 6.24
N TRP A 147 5.49 6.77 6.67
CA TRP A 147 5.39 5.47 7.33
C TRP A 147 5.86 4.33 6.41
N LEU A 148 5.59 4.38 5.11
CA LEU A 148 5.88 3.29 4.18
C LEU A 148 7.39 3.04 3.98
N PRO A 149 8.22 4.05 3.64
CA PRO A 149 9.67 3.86 3.59
C PRO A 149 10.27 3.58 4.97
N THR A 150 9.65 4.06 6.05
CA THR A 150 10.07 3.72 7.42
C THR A 150 9.85 2.24 7.72
N CYS A 151 8.65 1.71 7.46
CA CYS A 151 8.33 0.30 7.60
C CYS A 151 9.25 -0.59 6.75
N TYR A 152 9.53 -0.19 5.51
CA TYR A 152 10.48 -0.91 4.66
C TYR A 152 11.90 -0.94 5.26
N ARG A 153 12.40 0.21 5.76
CA ARG A 153 13.71 0.25 6.41
C ARG A 153 13.75 -0.67 7.62
N LEU A 154 12.72 -0.66 8.46
CA LEU A 154 12.62 -1.56 9.61
C LEU A 154 12.66 -3.04 9.19
N SER A 155 11.88 -3.42 8.17
CA SER A 155 11.81 -4.81 7.72
C SER A 155 13.12 -5.31 7.12
N VAL A 156 13.87 -4.46 6.40
CA VAL A 156 15.18 -4.88 5.85
C VAL A 156 16.28 -4.89 6.91
N THR A 157 16.18 -4.05 7.95
CA THR A 157 17.15 -4.04 9.07
C THR A 157 16.94 -5.19 10.04
N GLU A 158 15.73 -5.74 10.15
CA GLU A 158 15.45 -6.91 11.01
C GLU A 158 16.34 -8.11 10.66
N MET A 159 16.70 -8.25 9.39
CA MET A 159 17.55 -9.32 8.88
C MET A 159 19.06 -9.03 9.03
N VAL A 160 19.45 -7.86 9.54
CA VAL A 160 20.85 -7.47 9.70
C VAL A 160 21.33 -7.81 11.10
N SER A 161 22.14 -8.86 11.21
CA SER A 161 22.90 -9.15 12.42
C SER A 161 24.19 -8.32 12.43
N HIS A 162 24.26 -7.32 13.30
CA HIS A 162 25.53 -6.63 13.56
C HIS A 162 26.34 -7.43 14.58
N GLN A 163 27.67 -7.50 14.40
CA GLN A 163 28.58 -8.14 15.37
C GLN A 163 28.73 -7.34 16.69
N ALA A 164 28.06 -6.19 16.82
CA ALA A 164 28.02 -5.43 18.05
C ALA A 164 26.82 -5.88 18.91
N ARG A 165 27.09 -6.28 20.16
CA ARG A 165 26.03 -6.46 21.16
C ARG A 165 25.51 -5.08 21.58
N CYS A 166 24.25 -4.77 21.29
CA CYS A 166 23.56 -3.66 21.94
C CYS A 166 23.46 -3.97 23.44
N ARG A 167 23.91 -3.02 24.28
CA ARG A 167 23.73 -3.06 25.74
C ARG A 167 22.38 -2.49 26.12
#